data_AF-A0A1Y6LX09-F1
#
_entry.id   AF-A0A1Y6LX09-F1
#
_cell.length_a   1.000
_cell.length_b   1.000
_cell.length_c   1.000
_cell.angle_alpha   90.00
_cell.angle_beta   90.00
_cell.angle_gamma   90.00
#
_symmetry.space_group_name_H-M   'P 1'
#
loop_
_entity.id
_entity.type
_entity.pdbx_description
1 polymer ?
#
loop_
_entity_poly.entity_id
_entity_poly.type
_entity_poly.pdbx_seq_one_letter_code
_entity_poly.pdbx_strand_id
1 'polypeptide(L)'
;MENNTASRKRRRALPRTDVPEQPQPKTAKKEKAPLTSNASKQAAQLLRSLDRTDRHFWKATIEGQLSQQATDHSRRSQKRALSKHEISTLALNEVAAKRRRGMFLYLPSRDAWKPMADETLIPACRNPPLPGSQYPSIVFADCVWNGASTSDFYQNSHRARFLKANAMFSTLPKSTPLFAIQYVHHPDFQLFMTPQDSLVVFATSDAFFVTTTHSIAPKQGRIRGGVEPNKRLEIPRLLWREGDTDGNLEQLRSLEELYDHITSRTTLAAAGRLEPTFAVETLTTLIPRPSEPSWDTTAVSLGTPFVGDTEVRTELPRRRMAKKSVVKDNGDDGGLAEQ
;
A
#
# COMPACT_ATOMS: atom_id res chain seq x y z
N MET A 1 -77.22 -13.46 -8.91
CA MET A 1 -76.33 -14.12 -7.94
C MET A 1 -74.92 -14.03 -8.49
N GLU A 2 -73.91 -13.39 -7.91
CA GLU A 2 -73.76 -12.49 -6.78
C GLU A 2 -72.66 -11.49 -7.17
N ASN A 3 -72.90 -10.20 -6.91
CA ASN A 3 -71.96 -9.11 -7.11
C ASN A 3 -70.94 -9.12 -5.96
N ASN A 4 -69.66 -8.88 -6.24
CA ASN A 4 -68.71 -8.57 -5.17
C ASN A 4 -67.95 -7.27 -5.43
N THR A 5 -68.02 -6.42 -4.42
CA THR A 5 -67.97 -4.96 -4.51
C THR A 5 -66.65 -4.46 -3.93
N ALA A 6 -66.01 -3.53 -4.65
CA ALA A 6 -64.79 -2.86 -4.24
C ALA A 6 -64.97 -2.06 -2.94
N SER A 7 -64.14 -2.35 -1.92
CA SER A 7 -64.08 -1.57 -0.67
C SER A 7 -62.93 -0.57 -0.70
N ARG A 8 -63.29 0.68 -0.95
CA ARG A 8 -62.42 1.87 -1.01
C ARG A 8 -62.26 2.46 0.40
N LYS A 9 -61.11 2.25 1.03
CA LYS A 9 -60.82 2.72 2.40
C LYS A 9 -60.42 4.21 2.38
N ARG A 10 -61.34 5.10 2.77
CA ARG A 10 -61.10 6.54 2.97
C ARG A 10 -60.24 6.77 4.22
N ARG A 11 -59.06 7.36 4.07
CA ARG A 11 -58.28 7.92 5.18
C ARG A 11 -58.74 9.35 5.45
N ARG A 12 -59.27 9.60 6.65
CA ARG A 12 -59.55 10.93 7.20
C ARG A 12 -58.22 11.64 7.51
N ALA A 13 -58.06 12.86 7.03
CA ALA A 13 -57.02 13.78 7.46
C ALA A 13 -57.38 14.34 8.85
N LEU A 14 -56.43 14.30 9.77
CA LEU A 14 -56.49 15.01 11.05
C LEU A 14 -55.90 16.43 10.87
N PRO A 15 -56.39 17.42 11.63
CA PRO A 15 -55.93 18.80 11.53
C PRO A 15 -54.51 18.96 12.09
N ARG A 16 -53.69 19.76 11.39
CA ARG A 16 -52.38 20.22 11.85
C ARG A 16 -52.57 21.22 12.99
N THR A 17 -52.01 20.92 14.14
CA THR A 17 -51.75 21.87 15.23
C THR A 17 -50.39 22.52 14.97
N ASP A 18 -50.40 23.83 14.74
CA ASP A 18 -49.20 24.65 14.68
C ASP A 18 -48.65 24.83 16.11
N VAL A 19 -47.53 24.16 16.39
CA VAL A 19 -46.76 24.34 17.63
C VAL A 19 -45.66 25.37 17.34
N PRO A 20 -45.55 26.45 18.14
CA PRO A 20 -44.51 27.45 17.96
C PRO A 20 -43.12 26.83 18.22
N GLU A 21 -42.26 27.00 17.23
CA GLU A 21 -40.87 26.56 17.17
C GLU A 21 -40.05 27.23 18.28
N GLN A 22 -39.71 26.46 19.33
CA GLN A 22 -38.76 26.91 20.34
C GLN A 22 -37.34 26.91 19.74
N PRO A 23 -36.56 28.00 19.89
CA PRO A 23 -35.20 28.08 19.38
C PRO A 23 -34.30 27.08 20.11
N GLN A 24 -33.73 26.13 19.36
CA GLN A 24 -32.77 25.17 19.90
C GLN A 24 -31.48 25.88 20.38
N PRO A 25 -30.93 25.49 21.54
CA PRO A 25 -29.67 26.02 22.03
C PRO A 25 -28.53 25.57 21.10
N LYS A 26 -27.75 26.56 20.63
CA LYS A 26 -26.55 26.38 19.81
C LYS A 26 -25.60 25.40 20.52
N THR A 27 -25.41 24.21 19.94
CA THR A 27 -24.42 23.23 20.38
C THR A 27 -23.03 23.85 20.34
N ALA A 28 -22.40 23.94 21.51
CA ALA A 28 -21.01 24.36 21.66
C ALA A 28 -20.11 23.50 20.77
N LYS A 29 -19.23 24.16 20.01
CA LYS A 29 -18.16 23.52 19.25
C LYS A 29 -17.31 22.69 20.22
N LYS A 30 -17.43 21.37 20.12
CA LYS A 30 -16.54 20.41 20.78
C LYS A 30 -15.15 20.58 20.17
N GLU A 31 -14.29 21.34 20.83
CA GLU A 31 -12.85 21.38 20.53
C GLU A 31 -12.31 19.95 20.64
N LYS A 32 -11.94 19.38 19.49
CA LYS A 32 -11.18 18.14 19.44
C LYS A 32 -9.81 18.42 20.05
N ALA A 33 -9.60 17.92 21.26
CA ALA A 33 -8.27 17.87 21.85
C ALA A 33 -7.30 17.22 20.85
N PRO A 34 -6.16 17.85 20.54
CA PRO A 34 -5.13 17.22 19.73
C PRO A 34 -4.58 16.03 20.53
N LEU A 35 -4.71 14.82 19.97
CA LEU A 35 -4.00 13.63 20.44
C LEU A 35 -2.49 13.87 20.26
N THR A 36 -1.86 14.49 21.24
CA THR A 36 -0.41 14.61 21.37
C THR A 36 0.14 13.27 21.85
N SER A 37 0.24 12.29 20.96
CA SER A 37 1.23 11.24 21.15
C SER A 37 2.58 11.82 20.77
N ASN A 38 3.47 11.95 21.77
CA ASN A 38 4.88 12.30 21.59
C ASN A 38 5.67 11.13 20.96
N ALA A 39 5.11 10.50 19.92
CA ALA A 39 5.89 9.64 19.04
C ALA A 39 6.79 10.58 18.24
N SER A 40 8.06 10.69 18.64
CA SER A 40 9.10 11.39 17.90
C SER A 40 8.97 11.00 16.43
N LYS A 41 8.52 11.93 15.58
CA LYS A 41 8.36 11.69 14.13
C LYS A 41 9.75 11.48 13.55
N GLN A 42 10.23 10.24 13.56
CA GLN A 42 11.43 9.88 12.82
C GLN A 42 11.22 10.34 11.38
N ALA A 43 12.11 11.22 10.89
CA ALA A 43 12.04 11.68 9.53
C ALA A 43 12.17 10.46 8.60
N ALA A 44 11.21 10.29 7.70
CA ALA A 44 11.21 9.15 6.79
C ALA A 44 12.49 9.14 5.95
N GLN A 45 13.27 8.07 6.06
CA GLN A 45 14.56 7.93 5.40
C GLN A 45 14.39 7.47 3.95
N LEU A 46 15.28 7.89 3.05
CA LEU A 46 15.26 7.50 1.65
C LEU A 46 15.91 6.12 1.48
N LEU A 47 15.24 5.16 0.82
CA LEU A 47 15.77 3.80 0.64
C LEU A 47 17.18 3.72 0.04
N ARG A 48 17.53 4.71 -0.81
CA ARG A 48 18.85 4.79 -1.46
C ARG A 48 19.96 5.23 -0.52
N SER A 49 19.63 5.95 0.54
CA SER A 49 20.58 6.49 1.51
C SER A 49 20.68 5.63 2.77
N LEU A 50 19.96 4.51 2.85
CA LEU A 50 20.05 3.59 3.96
C LEU A 50 21.32 2.75 3.85
N ASP A 51 22.09 2.70 4.93
CA ASP A 51 23.22 1.79 5.06
C ASP A 51 22.75 0.34 4.95
N ARG A 52 23.56 -0.49 4.30
CA ARG A 52 23.25 -1.91 4.14
C ARG A 52 23.31 -2.58 5.50
N THR A 53 22.20 -3.18 5.89
CA THR A 53 22.12 -3.98 7.12
C THR A 53 21.29 -5.23 6.87
N ASP A 54 21.49 -6.26 7.69
CA ASP A 54 20.76 -7.53 7.55
C ASP A 54 19.34 -7.44 8.13
N ARG A 55 19.12 -6.47 9.02
CA ARG A 55 17.91 -6.30 9.82
C ARG A 55 17.51 -4.83 9.91
N HIS A 56 17.21 -4.20 8.77
CA HIS A 56 16.76 -2.81 8.78
C HIS A 56 15.25 -2.72 9.04
N PHE A 57 14.48 -3.52 8.32
CA PHE A 57 13.02 -3.46 8.32
C PHE A 57 12.38 -4.36 9.36
N TRP A 58 13.06 -5.45 9.75
CA TRP A 58 12.59 -6.36 10.78
C TRP A 58 12.84 -5.81 12.19
N LYS A 59 11.79 -5.33 12.84
CA LYS A 59 11.84 -4.82 14.22
C LYS A 59 11.45 -5.88 15.25
N ALA A 60 11.87 -5.68 16.50
CA ALA A 60 11.59 -6.61 17.59
C ALA A 60 10.14 -6.49 18.13
N THR A 61 9.56 -5.29 18.04
CA THR A 61 8.18 -5.01 18.48
C THR A 61 7.29 -4.70 17.29
N ILE A 62 5.99 -5.02 17.41
CA ILE A 62 5.00 -4.70 16.37
C ILE A 62 4.84 -3.20 16.22
N GLU A 63 4.79 -2.46 17.33
CA GLU A 63 4.80 -1.00 17.31
C GLU A 63 6.01 -0.46 16.53
N GLY A 64 7.22 -1.00 16.76
CA GLY A 64 8.41 -0.67 16.00
C GLY A 64 8.26 -1.00 14.49
N GLN A 65 7.68 -2.16 14.18
CA GLN A 65 7.45 -2.60 12.81
C GLN A 65 6.47 -1.67 12.06
N LEU A 66 5.39 -1.27 12.72
CA LEU A 66 4.33 -0.45 12.12
C LEU A 66 4.63 1.04 12.20
N SER A 67 5.46 1.50 13.12
CA SER A 67 5.91 2.90 13.19
C SER A 67 6.97 3.21 12.12
N GLN A 68 7.64 2.21 11.56
CA GLN A 68 8.67 2.40 10.54
C GLN A 68 8.14 3.19 9.33
N GLN A 69 8.97 4.11 8.86
CA GLN A 69 8.71 4.94 7.69
C GLN A 69 9.93 4.92 6.77
N ALA A 70 9.68 4.71 5.49
CA ALA A 70 10.68 4.78 4.44
C ALA A 70 10.09 5.52 3.24
N THR A 71 10.96 6.15 2.46
CA THR A 71 10.59 6.83 1.21
C THR A 71 11.42 6.31 0.04
N ASP A 72 10.86 6.33 -1.16
CA ASP A 72 11.60 6.16 -2.42
C ASP A 72 11.25 7.32 -3.38
N HIS A 73 12.00 7.46 -4.46
CA HIS A 73 11.66 8.39 -5.52
C HIS A 73 10.61 7.81 -6.48
N SER A 74 9.54 8.56 -6.70
CA SER A 74 8.59 8.34 -7.79
C SER A 74 9.21 8.69 -9.15
N ARG A 75 8.52 8.34 -10.25
CA ARG A 75 8.96 8.60 -11.63
C ARG A 75 9.30 10.08 -11.91
N ARG A 76 8.68 11.02 -11.19
CA ARG A 76 8.91 12.47 -11.30
C ARG A 76 9.90 13.01 -10.25
N SER A 77 10.78 12.17 -9.73
CA SER A 77 11.74 12.50 -8.65
C SER A 77 11.13 12.95 -7.32
N GLN A 78 9.80 12.98 -7.20
CA GLN A 78 9.11 13.27 -5.94
C GLN A 78 9.30 12.14 -4.93
N LYS A 79 9.52 12.49 -3.66
CA LYS A 79 9.59 11.52 -2.57
C LYS A 79 8.21 10.92 -2.34
N ARG A 80 8.11 9.59 -2.38
CA ARG A 80 6.92 8.83 -2.05
C ARG A 80 7.19 8.02 -0.78
N ALA A 81 6.29 8.12 0.20
CA ALA A 81 6.30 7.22 1.35
C ALA A 81 5.88 5.80 0.92
N LEU A 82 6.62 4.80 1.41
CA LEU A 82 6.23 3.40 1.25
C LEU A 82 5.01 3.12 2.12
N SER A 83 4.10 2.28 1.62
CA SER A 83 2.96 1.81 2.39
C SER A 83 3.39 0.83 3.50
N LYS A 84 2.52 0.60 4.48
CA LYS A 84 2.82 -0.33 5.58
C LYS A 84 3.01 -1.77 5.09
N HIS A 85 2.22 -2.22 4.12
CA HIS A 85 2.39 -3.57 3.56
C HIS A 85 3.69 -3.70 2.74
N GLU A 86 4.16 -2.63 2.09
CA GLU A 86 5.46 -2.60 1.40
C GLU A 86 6.60 -2.77 2.42
N ILE A 87 6.56 -2.02 3.53
CA ILE A 87 7.55 -2.11 4.61
C ILE A 87 7.54 -3.49 5.26
N SER A 88 6.36 -4.01 5.62
CA SER A 88 6.23 -5.36 6.20
C SER A 88 6.71 -6.45 5.25
N THR A 89 6.55 -6.29 3.93
CA THR A 89 7.10 -7.24 2.94
C THR A 89 8.62 -7.27 2.99
N LEU A 90 9.29 -6.11 3.11
CA LEU A 90 10.75 -6.07 3.25
C LEU A 90 11.21 -6.74 4.53
N ALA A 91 10.51 -6.48 5.63
CA ALA A 91 10.80 -7.09 6.92
C ALA A 91 10.61 -8.62 6.88
N LEU A 92 9.52 -9.11 6.29
CA LEU A 92 9.26 -10.53 6.09
C LEU A 92 10.33 -11.18 5.22
N ASN A 93 10.84 -10.49 4.19
CA ASN A 93 11.94 -10.99 3.37
C ASN A 93 13.28 -11.03 4.12
N GLU A 94 13.55 -10.12 5.07
CA GLU A 94 14.72 -10.21 5.96
C GLU A 94 14.63 -11.45 6.86
N VAL A 95 13.43 -11.76 7.40
CA VAL A 95 13.17 -13.00 8.15
C VAL A 95 13.32 -14.22 7.25
N ALA A 96 12.71 -14.20 6.05
CA ALA A 96 12.76 -15.28 5.07
C ALA A 96 14.19 -15.61 4.63
N ALA A 97 15.02 -14.59 4.37
CA ALA A 97 16.43 -14.77 4.02
C ALA A 97 17.21 -15.43 5.16
N LYS A 98 16.95 -15.03 6.43
CA LYS A 98 17.57 -15.66 7.61
C LYS A 98 17.14 -17.11 7.78
N ARG A 99 15.85 -17.40 7.54
CA ARG A 99 15.25 -18.75 7.62
C ARG A 99 15.52 -19.60 6.37
N ARG A 100 16.07 -19.00 5.32
CA ARG A 100 16.34 -19.57 4.00
C ARG A 100 15.11 -20.18 3.31
N ARG A 101 13.92 -19.64 3.58
CA ARG A 101 12.66 -20.13 3.00
C ARG A 101 11.66 -19.01 2.76
N GLY A 102 10.90 -19.12 1.69
CA GLY A 102 9.83 -18.21 1.31
C GLY A 102 10.30 -16.92 0.61
N MET A 103 9.48 -16.36 -0.25
CA MET A 103 9.67 -15.01 -0.80
C MET A 103 8.34 -14.27 -0.75
N PHE A 104 8.37 -13.07 -0.20
CA PHE A 104 7.22 -12.18 -0.13
C PHE A 104 7.36 -11.11 -1.21
N LEU A 105 6.29 -10.92 -1.98
CA LEU A 105 6.22 -9.89 -3.00
C LEU A 105 5.06 -8.96 -2.68
N TYR A 106 5.31 -7.65 -2.71
CA TYR A 106 4.25 -6.66 -2.55
C TYR A 106 3.67 -6.30 -3.92
N LEU A 107 2.39 -5.92 -3.90
CA LEU A 107 1.76 -5.22 -5.01
C LEU A 107 1.52 -3.75 -4.62
N PRO A 108 1.55 -2.80 -5.58
CA PRO A 108 1.20 -1.41 -5.31
C PRO A 108 -0.16 -1.29 -4.60
N SER A 109 -0.27 -0.40 -3.60
CA SER A 109 -1.54 -0.14 -2.91
C SER A 109 -2.66 0.17 -3.91
N ARG A 110 -3.91 -0.21 -3.61
CA ARG A 110 -5.09 0.18 -4.38
C ARG A 110 -5.20 1.69 -4.57
N ASP A 111 -4.73 2.48 -3.59
CA ASP A 111 -4.68 3.94 -3.69
C ASP A 111 -3.72 4.47 -4.75
N ALA A 112 -2.70 3.69 -5.14
CA ALA A 112 -1.75 4.07 -6.18
C ALA A 112 -2.37 4.06 -7.58
N TRP A 113 -3.56 3.48 -7.74
CA TRP A 113 -4.28 3.35 -9.01
C TRP A 113 -5.36 4.42 -9.19
N LYS A 114 -5.38 5.45 -8.34
CA LYS A 114 -6.30 6.59 -8.52
C LYS A 114 -5.95 7.33 -9.82
N PRO A 115 -6.94 7.63 -10.69
CA PRO A 115 -6.71 8.40 -11.90
C PRO A 115 -6.02 9.71 -11.57
N MET A 116 -4.98 10.07 -12.33
CA MET A 116 -4.42 11.41 -12.21
C MET A 116 -5.34 12.39 -12.92
N ALA A 117 -5.60 13.54 -12.29
CA ALA A 117 -6.59 14.53 -12.75
C ALA A 117 -6.19 15.32 -14.01
N ASP A 118 -5.23 14.82 -14.80
CA ASP A 118 -4.65 15.54 -15.92
C ASP A 118 -4.88 14.79 -17.23
N GLU A 119 -6.03 15.07 -17.85
CA GLU A 119 -6.44 14.48 -19.13
C GLU A 119 -5.50 14.87 -20.28
N THR A 120 -4.80 16.00 -20.15
CA THR A 120 -3.88 16.49 -21.19
C THR A 120 -2.58 15.70 -21.22
N LEU A 121 -2.04 15.35 -20.04
CA LEU A 121 -0.83 14.54 -19.93
C LEU A 121 -1.12 13.04 -19.94
N ILE A 122 -2.22 12.61 -19.32
CA ILE A 122 -2.62 11.21 -19.19
C ILE A 122 -4.12 11.09 -19.43
N PRO A 123 -4.54 10.96 -20.70
CA PRO A 123 -5.95 10.76 -21.04
C PRO A 123 -6.53 9.53 -20.33
N ALA A 124 -7.84 9.54 -20.09
CA ALA A 124 -8.54 8.52 -19.34
C ALA A 124 -8.30 7.09 -19.87
N CYS A 125 -8.13 6.91 -21.18
CA CYS A 125 -7.80 5.62 -21.79
C CYS A 125 -6.44 5.05 -21.34
N ARG A 126 -5.50 5.91 -20.92
CA ARG A 126 -4.19 5.52 -20.37
C ARG A 126 -4.22 5.26 -18.87
N ASN A 127 -5.31 5.60 -18.19
CA ASN A 127 -5.45 5.28 -16.78
C ASN A 127 -5.87 3.82 -16.65
N PRO A 128 -5.05 2.98 -15.98
CA PRO A 128 -5.47 1.63 -15.66
C PRO A 128 -6.74 1.65 -14.78
N PRO A 129 -7.63 0.66 -14.92
CA PRO A 129 -8.81 0.56 -14.06
C PRO A 129 -8.38 0.32 -12.60
N LEU A 130 -9.29 0.56 -11.66
CA LEU A 130 -9.03 0.23 -10.27
C LEU A 130 -8.85 -1.30 -10.11
N PRO A 131 -7.94 -1.76 -9.24
CA PRO A 131 -7.79 -3.18 -8.99
C PRO A 131 -9.09 -3.82 -8.49
N GLY A 132 -9.42 -5.02 -8.99
CA GLY A 132 -10.58 -5.80 -8.53
C GLY A 132 -10.35 -6.50 -7.18
N SER A 133 -11.37 -7.17 -6.65
CA SER A 133 -11.37 -7.92 -5.37
C SER A 133 -10.23 -8.92 -5.22
N GLN A 134 -9.81 -9.55 -6.31
CA GLN A 134 -8.76 -10.57 -6.29
C GLN A 134 -7.34 -9.99 -6.15
N TYR A 135 -7.15 -8.68 -6.27
CA TYR A 135 -5.85 -8.04 -6.18
C TYR A 135 -5.35 -7.98 -4.72
N PRO A 136 -4.32 -8.73 -4.34
CA PRO A 136 -3.85 -8.76 -2.95
C PRO A 136 -2.86 -7.65 -2.65
N SER A 137 -2.54 -7.47 -1.37
CA SER A 137 -1.50 -6.52 -0.94
C SER A 137 -0.12 -7.15 -1.00
N ILE A 138 -0.02 -8.40 -0.57
CA ILE A 138 1.21 -9.21 -0.53
C ILE A 138 0.88 -10.58 -1.13
N VAL A 139 1.83 -11.18 -1.84
CA VAL A 139 1.80 -12.59 -2.22
C VAL A 139 3.03 -13.29 -1.66
N PHE A 140 2.85 -14.54 -1.26
CA PHE A 140 3.93 -15.39 -0.77
C PHE A 140 4.17 -16.55 -1.73
N ALA A 141 5.43 -16.83 -2.03
CA ALA A 141 5.88 -18.01 -2.76
C ALA A 141 6.77 -18.86 -1.85
N ASP A 142 6.49 -20.16 -1.72
CA ASP A 142 7.32 -21.08 -0.93
C ASP A 142 8.57 -21.51 -1.73
N CYS A 143 9.60 -20.66 -1.72
CA CYS A 143 10.87 -20.95 -2.38
C CYS A 143 12.00 -21.22 -1.36
N VAL A 144 13.00 -21.99 -1.75
CA VAL A 144 14.19 -22.24 -0.90
C VAL A 144 15.32 -21.32 -1.32
N TRP A 145 15.96 -20.66 -0.35
CA TRP A 145 17.12 -19.82 -0.60
C TRP A 145 18.39 -20.67 -0.58
N ASN A 146 19.16 -20.64 -1.65
CA ASN A 146 20.52 -21.17 -1.63
C ASN A 146 21.48 -20.13 -0.99
N GLY A 147 22.68 -20.59 -0.61
CA GLY A 147 23.67 -19.72 0.06
C GLY A 147 24.07 -18.49 -0.77
N ALA A 148 24.14 -18.62 -2.10
CA ALA A 148 24.47 -17.52 -3.00
C ALA A 148 23.36 -16.46 -3.03
N SER A 149 22.09 -16.87 -3.13
CA SER A 149 20.93 -15.97 -3.11
C SER A 149 20.78 -15.25 -1.78
N THR A 150 21.03 -15.94 -0.65
CA THR A 150 21.03 -15.33 0.68
C THR A 150 22.15 -14.28 0.78
N SER A 151 23.37 -14.61 0.35
CA SER A 151 24.50 -13.67 0.33
C SER A 151 24.23 -12.46 -0.56
N ASP A 152 23.74 -12.68 -1.78
CA ASP A 152 23.37 -11.61 -2.71
C ASP A 152 22.30 -10.70 -2.08
N PHE A 153 21.27 -11.25 -1.45
CA PHE A 153 20.25 -10.45 -0.77
C PHE A 153 20.84 -9.49 0.26
N TYR A 154 21.72 -9.97 1.13
CA TYR A 154 22.36 -9.13 2.14
C TYR A 154 23.34 -8.10 1.55
N GLN A 155 24.03 -8.45 0.46
CA GLN A 155 24.92 -7.51 -0.25
C GLN A 155 24.16 -6.40 -0.99
N ASN A 156 22.90 -6.63 -1.37
CA ASN A 156 22.07 -5.64 -2.05
C ASN A 156 21.69 -4.47 -1.14
N SER A 157 21.57 -3.27 -1.73
CA SER A 157 21.01 -2.11 -1.04
C SER A 157 19.54 -2.32 -0.70
N HIS A 158 19.03 -1.61 0.32
CA HIS A 158 17.62 -1.69 0.70
C HIS A 158 16.68 -1.33 -0.47
N ARG A 159 17.06 -0.38 -1.33
CA ARG A 159 16.31 -0.12 -2.57
C ARG A 159 16.32 -1.30 -3.55
N ALA A 160 17.47 -1.96 -3.74
CA ALA A 160 17.52 -3.12 -4.63
C ALA A 160 16.66 -4.27 -4.09
N ARG A 161 16.68 -4.51 -2.77
CA ARG A 161 15.77 -5.48 -2.10
C ARG A 161 14.30 -5.09 -2.30
N PHE A 162 13.97 -3.80 -2.19
CA PHE A 162 12.63 -3.29 -2.48
C PHE A 162 12.19 -3.55 -3.91
N LEU A 163 13.03 -3.27 -4.90
CA LEU A 163 12.70 -3.57 -6.30
C LEU A 163 12.52 -5.07 -6.55
N LYS A 164 13.36 -5.92 -5.96
CA LYS A 164 13.24 -7.39 -6.04
C LYS A 164 11.97 -7.93 -5.37
N ALA A 165 11.48 -7.25 -4.33
CA ALA A 165 10.25 -7.60 -3.63
C ALA A 165 8.98 -7.10 -4.35
N ASN A 166 9.09 -6.39 -5.47
CA ASN A 166 7.93 -5.93 -6.22
C ASN A 166 7.41 -7.05 -7.13
N ALA A 167 6.16 -7.46 -6.93
CA ALA A 167 5.56 -8.53 -7.72
C ALA A 167 5.53 -8.22 -9.24
N MET A 168 5.48 -6.93 -9.60
CA MET A 168 5.51 -6.48 -11.00
C MET A 168 6.84 -6.78 -11.72
N PHE A 169 7.93 -6.94 -10.97
CA PHE A 169 9.27 -7.21 -11.48
C PHE A 169 9.76 -8.61 -11.11
N SER A 170 8.86 -9.46 -10.60
CA SER A 170 9.19 -10.83 -10.21
C SER A 170 9.67 -11.65 -11.41
N THR A 171 10.77 -12.38 -11.22
CA THR A 171 11.32 -13.33 -12.18
C THR A 171 11.01 -14.78 -11.81
N LEU A 172 10.06 -14.99 -10.88
CA LEU A 172 9.63 -16.34 -10.51
C LEU A 172 9.07 -17.11 -11.73
N PRO A 173 9.27 -18.43 -11.79
CA PRO A 173 8.65 -19.26 -12.83
C PRO A 173 7.14 -19.05 -12.92
N LYS A 174 6.58 -19.07 -14.14
CA LYS A 174 5.15 -18.80 -14.39
C LYS A 174 4.21 -19.73 -13.61
N SER A 175 4.62 -20.98 -13.42
CA SER A 175 3.88 -22.02 -12.69
C SER A 175 4.07 -21.98 -11.17
N THR A 176 4.87 -21.05 -10.63
CA THR A 176 5.09 -20.99 -9.18
C THR A 176 3.78 -20.69 -8.46
N PRO A 177 3.38 -21.51 -7.46
CA PRO A 177 2.19 -21.29 -6.67
C PRO A 177 2.36 -20.06 -5.77
N LEU A 178 1.31 -19.24 -5.70
CA LEU A 178 1.25 -18.03 -4.88
C LEU A 178 0.10 -18.09 -3.89
N PHE A 179 0.37 -17.61 -2.68
CA PHE A 179 -0.61 -17.48 -1.61
C PHE A 179 -0.86 -15.99 -1.35
N ALA A 180 -2.10 -15.56 -1.59
CA ALA A 180 -2.50 -14.17 -1.48
C ALA A 180 -2.73 -13.76 -0.02
N ILE A 181 -2.29 -12.55 0.30
CA ILE A 181 -2.45 -11.94 1.61
C ILE A 181 -3.06 -10.55 1.43
N GLN A 182 -4.22 -10.34 2.06
CA GLN A 182 -4.85 -9.02 2.21
C GLN A 182 -4.34 -8.39 3.50
N TYR A 183 -3.50 -7.35 3.38
CA TYR A 183 -2.84 -6.70 4.51
C TYR A 183 -3.56 -5.42 4.90
N VAL A 184 -4.23 -5.44 6.04
CA VAL A 184 -5.10 -4.37 6.54
C VAL A 184 -4.44 -3.70 7.73
N HIS A 185 -4.02 -2.44 7.59
CA HIS A 185 -3.33 -1.70 8.66
C HIS A 185 -4.09 -0.47 9.16
N HIS A 186 -5.27 -0.20 8.62
CA HIS A 186 -6.13 0.90 9.05
C HIS A 186 -7.61 0.52 8.84
N PRO A 187 -8.54 0.97 9.72
CA PRO A 187 -9.96 0.61 9.65
C PRO A 187 -10.72 1.06 8.39
N ASP A 188 -10.13 1.96 7.61
CA ASP A 188 -10.71 2.46 6.35
C ASP A 188 -10.19 1.72 5.10
N PHE A 189 -9.38 0.68 5.28
CA PHE A 189 -8.95 -0.17 4.16
C PHE A 189 -10.14 -0.86 3.48
N GLN A 190 -9.91 -1.35 2.28
CA GLN A 190 -10.90 -2.16 1.58
C GLN A 190 -10.50 -3.63 1.71
N LEU A 191 -11.38 -4.40 2.35
CA LEU A 191 -11.27 -5.86 2.46
C LEU A 191 -12.27 -6.49 1.49
N PHE A 192 -11.86 -7.53 0.78
CA PHE A 192 -12.69 -8.21 -0.20
C PHE A 192 -12.77 -9.71 0.05
N MET A 193 -13.92 -10.28 -0.24
CA MET A 193 -14.09 -11.71 -0.42
C MET A 193 -13.48 -12.12 -1.76
N THR A 194 -12.69 -13.19 -1.75
CA THR A 194 -11.98 -13.72 -2.92
C THR A 194 -12.51 -15.11 -3.27
N PRO A 195 -12.44 -15.55 -4.56
CA PRO A 195 -12.89 -16.89 -4.95
C PRO A 195 -12.08 -18.01 -4.29
N GLN A 196 -10.74 -17.93 -4.32
CA GLN A 196 -9.91 -18.78 -3.47
C GLN A 196 -9.74 -18.14 -2.09
N ASP A 197 -9.51 -18.98 -1.08
CA ASP A 197 -9.25 -18.48 0.26
C ASP A 197 -7.90 -17.76 0.31
N SER A 198 -7.91 -16.52 0.80
CA SER A 198 -6.71 -15.71 1.02
C SER A 198 -6.54 -15.40 2.50
N LEU A 199 -5.29 -15.27 2.93
CA LEU A 199 -4.99 -14.87 4.30
C LEU A 199 -5.33 -13.40 4.47
N VAL A 200 -6.01 -13.06 5.56
CA VAL A 200 -6.27 -11.68 5.95
C VAL A 200 -5.43 -11.40 7.19
N VAL A 201 -4.60 -10.35 7.11
CA VAL A 201 -3.73 -9.91 8.21
C VAL A 201 -4.16 -8.52 8.63
N PHE A 202 -4.66 -8.40 9.85
CA PHE A 202 -4.94 -7.11 10.49
C PHE A 202 -3.74 -6.71 11.33
N ALA A 203 -3.02 -5.69 10.88
CA ALA A 203 -1.86 -5.14 11.57
C ALA A 203 -2.29 -3.97 12.47
N THR A 204 -2.42 -4.25 13.77
CA THR A 204 -2.68 -3.22 14.81
C THR A 204 -1.38 -2.89 15.54
N SER A 205 -1.38 -1.83 16.35
CA SER A 205 -0.18 -1.43 17.13
C SER A 205 0.34 -2.55 18.05
N ASP A 206 -0.55 -3.43 18.49
CA ASP A 206 -0.29 -4.36 19.58
C ASP A 206 -0.08 -5.80 19.08
N ALA A 207 -0.75 -6.18 17.98
CA ALA A 207 -0.74 -7.55 17.46
C ALA A 207 -0.96 -7.59 15.93
N PHE A 208 -0.57 -8.70 15.33
CA PHE A 208 -1.13 -9.14 14.05
C PHE A 208 -2.29 -10.09 14.35
N PHE A 209 -3.49 -9.76 13.89
CA PHE A 209 -4.61 -10.70 13.93
C PHE A 209 -4.78 -11.34 12.56
N VAL A 210 -4.88 -12.66 12.52
CA VAL A 210 -4.96 -13.41 11.26
C VAL A 210 -6.25 -14.22 11.17
N THR A 211 -6.77 -14.27 9.95
CA THR A 211 -7.94 -15.08 9.57
C THR A 211 -7.91 -15.33 8.06
N THR A 212 -8.97 -15.90 7.50
CA THR A 212 -9.11 -16.05 6.06
C THR A 212 -10.34 -15.33 5.55
N THR A 213 -10.36 -15.07 4.24
CA THR A 213 -11.51 -14.45 3.57
C THR A 213 -12.81 -15.21 3.77
N HIS A 214 -12.78 -16.54 3.74
CA HIS A 214 -13.98 -17.33 3.94
C HIS A 214 -14.40 -17.41 5.42
N SER A 215 -13.45 -17.40 6.35
CA SER A 215 -13.77 -17.41 7.79
C SER A 215 -14.33 -16.08 8.29
N ILE A 216 -13.89 -14.95 7.73
CA ILE A 216 -14.36 -13.63 8.16
C ILE A 216 -15.67 -13.19 7.50
N ALA A 217 -15.94 -13.63 6.27
CA ALA A 217 -17.14 -13.26 5.52
C ALA A 217 -18.48 -13.50 6.25
N PRO A 218 -18.73 -14.63 6.95
CA PRO A 218 -19.98 -14.83 7.69
C PRO A 218 -20.06 -14.01 8.99
N LYS A 219 -18.91 -13.58 9.53
CA LYS A 219 -18.83 -12.81 10.78
C LYS A 219 -19.00 -11.31 10.57
N GLN A 220 -18.64 -10.81 9.39
CA GLN A 220 -18.63 -9.39 9.07
C GLN A 220 -19.76 -9.03 8.11
N GLY A 221 -20.31 -7.82 8.29
CA GLY A 221 -21.28 -7.26 7.36
C GLY A 221 -20.69 -7.00 5.97
N ARG A 222 -21.56 -6.58 5.05
CA ARG A 222 -21.15 -6.09 3.73
C ARG A 222 -21.27 -4.57 3.67
N ILE A 223 -20.27 -3.92 3.10
CA ILE A 223 -20.32 -2.47 2.86
C ILE A 223 -21.09 -2.21 1.58
N ARG A 224 -22.08 -1.30 1.64
CA ARG A 224 -22.81 -0.84 0.46
C ARG A 224 -21.98 0.21 -0.31
N GLY A 225 -21.88 0.03 -1.63
CA GLY A 225 -21.22 0.98 -2.54
C GLY A 225 -19.72 0.78 -2.74
N GLY A 226 -19.18 1.50 -3.73
CA GLY A 226 -17.78 1.38 -4.17
C GLY A 226 -17.58 0.31 -5.24
N VAL A 227 -16.31 -0.03 -5.51
CA VAL A 227 -15.93 -1.09 -6.46
C VAL A 227 -16.35 -2.44 -5.89
N GLU A 228 -17.06 -3.24 -6.69
CA GLU A 228 -17.53 -4.60 -6.33
C GLU A 228 -18.20 -4.69 -4.94
N PRO A 229 -19.29 -3.94 -4.69
CA PRO A 229 -19.90 -3.83 -3.35
C PRO A 229 -20.34 -5.18 -2.78
N ASN A 230 -20.76 -6.12 -3.64
CA ASN A 230 -21.19 -7.45 -3.23
C ASN A 230 -20.05 -8.33 -2.67
N LYS A 231 -18.79 -7.98 -2.97
CA LYS A 231 -17.60 -8.69 -2.48
C LYS A 231 -16.91 -7.94 -1.34
N ARG A 232 -17.30 -6.70 -1.04
CA ARG A 232 -16.63 -5.89 -0.03
C ARG A 232 -17.09 -6.28 1.37
N LEU A 233 -16.12 -6.63 2.21
CA LEU A 233 -16.34 -7.03 3.59
C LEU A 233 -16.16 -5.81 4.51
N GLU A 234 -16.96 -5.76 5.56
CA GLU A 234 -16.76 -4.83 6.66
C GLU A 234 -15.49 -5.20 7.44
N ILE A 235 -14.73 -4.19 7.84
CA ILE A 235 -13.53 -4.37 8.65
C ILE A 235 -13.95 -4.29 10.13
N PRO A 236 -13.54 -5.22 11.00
CA PRO A 236 -13.80 -5.16 12.43
C PRO A 236 -13.05 -3.98 13.07
N ARG A 237 -13.67 -2.80 13.07
CA ARG A 237 -13.05 -1.54 13.53
C ARG A 237 -12.61 -1.59 15.00
N LEU A 238 -13.25 -2.43 15.81
CA LEU A 238 -12.92 -2.64 17.22
C LEU A 238 -11.48 -3.15 17.41
N LEU A 239 -10.89 -3.84 16.43
CA LEU A 239 -9.50 -4.33 16.52
C LEU A 239 -8.48 -3.23 16.81
N TRP A 240 -8.69 -2.01 16.31
CA TRP A 240 -7.77 -0.87 16.54
C TRP A 240 -8.08 -0.07 17.81
N ARG A 241 -9.15 -0.40 18.53
CA ARG A 241 -9.55 0.30 19.77
C ARG A 241 -9.42 -0.58 21.00
N GLU A 242 -9.97 -1.79 20.91
CA GLU A 242 -10.17 -2.72 22.03
C GLU A 242 -9.47 -4.06 21.79
N GLY A 243 -8.91 -4.27 20.59
CA GLY A 243 -8.40 -5.57 20.16
C GLY A 243 -9.51 -6.52 19.72
N ASP A 244 -9.21 -7.81 19.66
CA ASP A 244 -10.21 -8.85 19.37
C ASP A 244 -10.93 -9.27 20.65
N THR A 245 -12.04 -8.58 20.96
CA THR A 245 -12.85 -8.84 22.15
C THR A 245 -13.51 -10.21 22.15
N ASP A 246 -13.77 -10.75 20.96
CA ASP A 246 -14.53 -11.99 20.80
C ASP A 246 -13.61 -13.23 20.76
N GLY A 247 -12.29 -13.04 20.72
CA GLY A 247 -11.29 -14.13 20.60
C GLY A 247 -11.46 -14.95 19.32
N ASN A 248 -11.98 -14.32 18.27
CA ASN A 248 -12.38 -14.95 17.02
C ASN A 248 -11.25 -15.05 15.98
N LEU A 249 -10.17 -14.32 16.22
CA LEU A 249 -9.01 -14.19 15.35
C LEU A 249 -7.78 -14.71 16.08
N GLU A 250 -6.90 -15.37 15.33
CA GLU A 250 -5.62 -15.80 15.89
C GLU A 250 -4.71 -14.58 16.05
N GLN A 251 -4.18 -14.42 17.26
CA GLN A 251 -3.31 -13.29 17.62
C GLN A 251 -1.84 -13.70 17.57
N LEU A 252 -1.05 -12.96 16.80
CA LEU A 252 0.40 -13.13 16.66
C LEU A 252 1.11 -11.88 17.18
N ARG A 253 2.12 -12.07 18.03
CA ARG A 253 2.78 -11.01 18.81
C ARG A 253 4.08 -10.51 18.21
N SER A 254 4.53 -11.11 17.10
CA SER A 254 5.77 -10.73 16.43
C SER A 254 5.67 -10.94 14.92
N LEU A 255 6.60 -10.30 14.19
CA LEU A 255 6.72 -10.51 12.74
C LEU A 255 7.19 -11.93 12.43
N GLU A 256 8.03 -12.50 13.28
CA GLU A 256 8.50 -13.87 13.22
C GLU A 256 7.34 -14.87 13.35
N GLU A 257 6.44 -14.66 14.31
CA GLU A 257 5.22 -15.48 14.44
C GLU A 257 4.33 -15.36 13.19
N LEU A 258 4.20 -14.17 12.61
CA LEU A 258 3.49 -13.99 11.34
C LEU A 258 4.15 -14.75 10.19
N TYR A 259 5.48 -14.70 10.09
CA TYR A 259 6.22 -15.48 9.11
C TYR A 259 6.04 -17.00 9.32
N ASP A 260 6.16 -17.47 10.55
CA ASP A 260 6.02 -18.89 10.90
C ASP A 260 4.58 -19.37 10.64
N HIS A 261 3.56 -18.54 10.91
CA HIS A 261 2.16 -18.81 10.57
C HIS A 261 1.96 -18.92 9.03
N ILE A 262 2.51 -17.98 8.24
CA ILE A 262 2.37 -18.01 6.78
C ILE A 262 3.08 -19.25 6.18
N THR A 263 4.30 -19.53 6.63
CA THR A 263 5.09 -20.66 6.12
C THR A 263 4.54 -22.03 6.55
N SER A 264 4.00 -22.14 7.76
CA SER A 264 3.34 -23.39 8.21
C SER A 264 2.08 -23.67 7.40
N ARG A 265 1.21 -22.66 7.17
CA ARG A 265 0.02 -22.81 6.33
C ARG A 265 0.34 -23.22 4.90
N THR A 266 1.43 -22.72 4.34
CA THR A 266 1.84 -23.06 2.97
C THR A 266 2.57 -24.40 2.88
N THR A 267 3.20 -24.85 3.97
CA THR A 267 3.66 -26.24 4.08
C THR A 267 2.49 -27.22 4.03
N LEU A 268 1.32 -26.86 4.58
CA LEU A 268 0.09 -27.66 4.40
C LEU A 268 -0.34 -27.73 2.93
N ALA A 269 -0.09 -26.68 2.15
CA ALA A 269 -0.35 -26.69 0.71
C ALA A 269 0.55 -27.68 -0.03
N ALA A 270 1.85 -27.72 0.30
CA ALA A 270 2.77 -28.72 -0.24
C ALA A 270 2.34 -30.17 0.10
N ALA A 271 1.63 -30.35 1.22
CA ALA A 271 1.01 -31.63 1.61
C ALA A 271 -0.37 -31.87 0.96
N GLY A 272 -0.80 -31.04 0.01
CA GLY A 272 -2.09 -31.15 -0.69
C GLY A 272 -3.31 -30.79 0.17
N ARG A 273 -3.11 -30.09 1.30
CA ARG A 273 -4.19 -29.73 2.24
C ARG A 273 -4.67 -28.29 2.11
N LEU A 274 -4.01 -27.49 1.30
CA LEU A 274 -4.36 -26.10 1.03
C LEU A 274 -4.09 -25.80 -0.44
N GLU A 275 -5.10 -25.31 -1.15
CA GLU A 275 -4.94 -24.90 -2.54
C GLU A 275 -4.21 -23.55 -2.62
N PRO A 276 -3.28 -23.35 -3.56
CA PRO A 276 -2.71 -22.05 -3.83
C PRO A 276 -3.80 -21.07 -4.27
N THR A 277 -3.64 -19.78 -3.96
CA THR A 277 -4.61 -18.77 -4.41
C THR A 277 -4.54 -18.64 -5.92
N PHE A 278 -3.34 -18.57 -6.51
CA PHE A 278 -3.16 -18.57 -7.96
C PHE A 278 -1.69 -18.84 -8.33
N ALA A 279 -1.40 -18.99 -9.62
CA ALA A 279 -0.03 -19.06 -10.13
C ALA A 279 0.51 -17.67 -10.52
N VAL A 280 1.84 -17.55 -10.68
CA VAL A 280 2.49 -16.30 -11.12
C VAL A 280 1.91 -15.78 -12.45
N GLU A 281 1.59 -16.66 -13.40
CA GLU A 281 0.97 -16.23 -14.67
C GLU A 281 -0.38 -15.54 -14.47
N THR A 282 -1.21 -16.02 -13.56
CA THR A 282 -2.51 -15.41 -13.23
C THR A 282 -2.33 -14.05 -12.56
N LEU A 283 -1.26 -13.86 -11.77
CA LEU A 283 -0.99 -12.56 -11.17
C LEU A 283 -0.81 -11.47 -12.23
N THR A 284 -0.21 -11.80 -13.38
CA THR A 284 0.00 -10.84 -14.47
C THR A 284 -1.29 -10.35 -15.13
N THR A 285 -2.38 -11.12 -15.00
CA THR A 285 -3.73 -10.75 -15.48
C THR A 285 -4.54 -10.00 -14.42
N LEU A 286 -4.19 -10.12 -13.13
CA LEU A 286 -4.83 -9.40 -12.03
C LEU A 286 -4.35 -7.95 -11.90
N ILE A 287 -3.14 -7.67 -12.39
CA ILE A 287 -2.57 -6.32 -12.40
C ILE A 287 -3.35 -5.47 -13.40
N PRO A 288 -3.95 -4.34 -12.97
CA PRO A 288 -4.67 -3.47 -13.88
C PRO A 288 -3.76 -2.91 -14.98
N ARG A 289 -4.23 -2.97 -16.22
CA ARG A 289 -3.56 -2.40 -17.38
C ARG A 289 -4.46 -1.35 -18.02
N PRO A 290 -3.88 -0.27 -18.56
CA PRO A 290 -4.64 0.64 -19.40
C PRO A 290 -5.34 -0.13 -20.52
N SER A 291 -6.55 0.30 -20.87
CA SER A 291 -7.22 -0.18 -22.06
C SER A 291 -6.40 0.18 -23.29
N GLU A 292 -6.50 -0.62 -24.36
CA GLU A 292 -5.93 -0.22 -25.65
C GLU A 292 -6.53 1.14 -26.06
N PRO A 293 -5.73 2.07 -26.60
CA PRO A 293 -6.25 3.35 -27.05
C PRO A 293 -7.31 3.11 -28.12
N SER A 294 -8.45 3.78 -28.02
CA SER A 294 -9.42 3.75 -29.11
C SER A 294 -8.78 4.37 -30.35
N TRP A 295 -9.07 3.83 -31.53
CA TRP A 295 -8.58 4.36 -32.81
C TRP A 295 -8.98 5.84 -33.03
N ASP A 296 -9.99 6.31 -32.31
CA ASP A 296 -10.54 7.67 -32.32
C ASP A 296 -9.92 8.60 -31.25
N THR A 297 -8.97 8.12 -30.43
CA THR A 297 -8.32 9.01 -29.45
C THR A 297 -7.28 9.90 -30.13
N THR A 298 -7.44 11.21 -29.99
CA THR A 298 -6.42 12.27 -30.25
C THR A 298 -5.19 12.16 -29.33
N ALA A 299 -5.06 11.05 -28.60
CA ALA A 299 -3.99 10.79 -27.66
C ALA A 299 -2.67 10.58 -28.40
N VAL A 300 -1.92 11.67 -28.55
CA VAL A 300 -0.56 11.73 -29.10
C VAL A 300 0.26 10.53 -28.64
N SER A 301 0.70 9.69 -29.58
CA SER A 301 1.49 8.48 -29.29
C SER A 301 2.65 8.79 -28.35
N LEU A 302 2.94 7.89 -27.41
CA LEU A 302 4.10 8.02 -26.54
C LEU A 302 5.38 8.12 -27.39
N GLY A 303 6.12 9.22 -27.23
CA GLY A 303 7.31 9.51 -28.03
C GLY A 303 7.06 10.37 -29.29
N THR A 304 5.83 10.79 -29.55
CA THR A 304 5.59 11.84 -30.57
C THR A 304 6.19 13.14 -30.03
N PRO A 305 7.14 13.76 -30.73
CA PRO A 305 7.69 15.05 -30.32
C PRO A 305 6.54 16.07 -30.24
N PHE A 306 6.53 16.91 -29.21
CA PHE A 306 5.56 18.00 -29.16
C PHE A 306 5.77 18.88 -30.40
N VAL A 307 4.68 19.27 -31.07
CA VAL A 307 4.76 20.19 -32.20
C VAL A 307 5.28 21.53 -31.65
N GLY A 308 6.57 21.80 -31.84
CA GLY A 308 7.32 22.89 -31.21
C GLY A 308 8.70 22.49 -30.66
N ASP A 309 8.96 21.20 -30.43
CA ASP A 309 10.25 20.67 -29.94
C ASP A 309 11.31 20.47 -31.05
N THR A 310 11.13 21.09 -32.22
CA THR A 310 12.07 20.95 -33.35
C THR A 310 13.47 21.48 -33.08
N GLU A 311 13.74 22.18 -31.98
CA GLU A 311 15.10 22.50 -31.56
C GLU A 311 15.25 22.55 -30.04
N VAL A 312 15.17 21.41 -29.35
CA VAL A 312 15.97 21.29 -28.11
C VAL A 312 17.42 21.14 -28.55
N ARG A 313 18.08 22.26 -28.84
CA ARG A 313 19.54 22.32 -28.89
C ARG A 313 20.04 21.75 -27.58
N THR A 314 20.56 20.53 -27.63
CA THR A 314 21.39 19.98 -26.57
C THR A 314 22.65 20.84 -26.56
N GLU A 315 22.58 22.01 -25.91
CA GLU A 315 23.79 22.73 -25.56
C GLU A 315 24.63 21.76 -24.74
N LEU A 316 25.77 21.36 -25.31
CA LEU A 316 26.79 20.60 -24.61
C LEU A 316 27.02 21.27 -23.25
N PRO A 317 27.11 20.52 -22.14
CA PRO A 317 27.28 21.09 -20.82
C PRO A 317 28.45 22.06 -20.85
N ARG A 318 28.16 23.36 -20.70
CA ARG A 318 29.20 24.40 -20.66
C ARG A 318 30.17 24.01 -19.56
N ARG A 319 31.41 23.70 -19.96
CA ARG A 319 32.53 23.54 -19.03
C ARG A 319 32.48 24.75 -18.10
N ARG A 320 32.21 24.51 -16.81
CA ARG A 320 32.41 25.52 -15.77
C ARG A 320 33.89 25.89 -15.83
N MET A 321 34.20 27.02 -16.48
CA MET A 321 35.49 27.68 -16.32
C MET A 321 35.64 27.93 -14.82
N ALA A 322 36.66 27.31 -14.23
CA ALA A 322 37.01 27.54 -12.85
C ALA A 322 37.16 29.05 -12.64
N LYS A 323 36.36 29.63 -11.73
CA LYS A 323 36.62 30.98 -11.24
C LYS A 323 37.99 30.93 -10.57
N LYS A 324 38.99 31.48 -11.25
CA LYS A 324 40.28 31.83 -10.66
C LYS A 324 39.96 32.76 -9.48
N SER A 325 40.07 32.25 -8.27
CA SER A 325 40.05 33.06 -7.06
C SER A 325 41.24 33.99 -7.12
N VAL A 326 41.00 35.26 -7.40
CA VAL A 326 41.98 36.32 -7.21
C VAL A 326 42.21 36.42 -5.72
N VAL A 327 43.34 35.88 -5.27
CA VAL A 327 43.90 36.15 -3.95
C VAL A 327 44.27 37.63 -3.95
N LYS A 328 43.55 38.44 -3.18
CA LYS A 328 43.99 39.78 -2.84
C LYS A 328 45.07 39.63 -1.77
N ASP A 329 46.29 39.71 -2.25
CA ASP A 329 47.49 39.90 -1.45
C ASP A 329 47.43 41.34 -0.91
N ASN A 330 47.02 41.50 0.35
CA ASN A 330 47.16 42.78 1.04
C ASN A 330 48.56 42.78 1.66
N GLY A 331 49.47 43.37 0.90
CA GLY A 331 50.82 43.71 1.34
C GLY A 331 50.78 44.54 2.61
N ASP A 332 51.47 43.99 3.58
CA ASP A 332 52.07 44.64 4.74
C ASP A 332 53.13 45.62 4.22
N ASP A 333 52.99 46.90 4.55
CA ASP A 333 54.02 47.91 4.27
C ASP A 333 54.21 48.76 5.53
N GLY A 334 55.48 48.86 5.90
CA GLY A 334 55.92 49.27 7.21
C GLY A 334 55.91 50.78 7.43
N GLY A 335 55.75 51.15 8.70
CA GLY A 335 55.95 52.50 9.19
C GLY A 335 56.87 52.47 10.42
N LEU A 336 58.17 52.49 10.17
CA LEU A 336 59.18 52.96 11.13
C LEU A 336 59.11 54.49 11.18
N ALA A 337 58.95 55.06 12.36
CA ALA A 337 59.39 56.42 12.65
C ALA A 337 59.76 56.55 14.13
N GLU A 338 60.94 57.09 14.35
CA GLU A 338 61.63 57.37 15.60
C GLU A 338 60.91 58.42 16.47
N GLN A 339 60.91 58.21 17.79
CA GLN A 339 61.53 59.10 18.80
C GLN A 339 61.43 58.49 20.19
#